data_AF-A0A6A2YT91-F1
#
_entry.id   AF-A0A6A2YT91-F1
#
_cell.length_a   1.000
_cell.length_b   1.000
_cell.length_c   1.000
_cell.angle_alpha   90.00
_cell.angle_beta   90.00
_cell.angle_gamma   90.00
#
_symmetry.space_group_name_H-M   'P 1'
#
loop_
_entity.id
_entity.type
_entity.pdbx_description
1 polymer ?
#
loop_
_entity_poly.entity_id
_entity_poly.type
_entity_poly.pdbx_seq_one_letter_code
_entity_poly.pdbx_strand_id
1 'polypeptide(L)'
;MELEGSAEDTVVTQVSVGGFDRHVKAKALMDYLDNQVGLVWRCRLKTSWTPPESYPNFEITDTTVIRRIDDYKKVEPHAFVHFASPLTVDWAVDAAGRSELVFNNQLLKVSLGPENPFYLNRRRRNKTPFKLPDVSLEIGSFASWNEFFVGWRGPSGVDFIVDPFDDTCKFFFSRDTAFSFKGTNDHAVIKCDFKVEFLAREIIDIKQYSEQSCLVVLLQLASSPWVWYRTADDDVEESVPFDLLDDEDQWIRTTDFTASGAIGRCNTYKVLIRPRHGSKLEKAMDHLRDRRVPVANLGLQVRIHNEHDFGRSMSDPFHYIDYKEGIPFEIMFLVNAVMHKGIFNQHQLSEDFFNLLRNQSMEVNVAALNHIYTSRRPVYDAYDRLKVVHEWLLTNPNLFRIPPQLDDIVKIRRLVITPTKAYCLLPEVELSNRVLRKYKDVADRFLRVTFMDEGMQMMNANVLTYYNAAIVREVTYTSFSHKTGVFKRVRSILTDGFYLCGRKYSFLAFSANQLRDRSAWFFADDEKINVSQITTWMGKFKDRNIAKCAARMGQCFSSTYATVEVPSTQVNKRLPDIRGMDMISQMGLARLLPILQWKLLRN
;
A
#
# COMPACT_ATOMS: atom_id res chain seq x y z
N MET A 1 -13.31 9.79 46.56
CA MET A 1 -12.85 8.72 47.46
C MET A 1 -13.36 7.41 46.90
N GLU A 2 -12.91 7.00 45.71
CA GLU A 2 -11.56 6.49 45.40
C GLU A 2 -11.22 5.25 46.23
N LEU A 3 -11.23 4.09 45.54
CA LEU A 3 -10.19 3.07 45.65
C LEU A 3 -10.13 2.37 44.29
N GLU A 4 -9.05 2.74 43.61
CA GLU A 4 -8.39 2.26 42.39
C GLU A 4 -8.82 0.90 41.83
N GLY A 5 -9.16 0.92 40.53
CA GLY A 5 -9.26 -0.27 39.71
C GLY A 5 -7.89 -0.92 39.52
N SER A 6 -7.84 -2.24 39.66
CA SER A 6 -6.67 -3.05 39.40
C SER A 6 -6.15 -2.81 37.97
N ALA A 7 -4.98 -2.19 37.86
CA ALA A 7 -4.20 -2.19 36.65
C ALA A 7 -3.92 -3.66 36.27
N GLU A 8 -4.44 -4.09 35.12
CA GLU A 8 -4.04 -5.36 34.53
C GLU A 8 -2.56 -5.28 34.16
N ASP A 9 -1.73 -6.01 34.89
CA ASP A 9 -0.27 -5.95 34.82
C ASP A 9 0.30 -6.22 33.42
N THR A 10 1.36 -5.47 33.16
CA THR A 10 2.10 -5.34 31.91
C THR A 10 3.23 -6.37 31.88
N VAL A 11 3.52 -7.02 30.75
CA VAL A 11 4.69 -7.91 30.63
C VAL A 11 5.58 -7.38 29.48
N VAL A 12 6.19 -6.21 29.68
CA VAL A 12 7.25 -5.72 28.78
C VAL A 12 8.51 -6.46 29.17
N THR A 13 9.04 -7.30 28.27
CA THR A 13 10.29 -8.03 28.51
C THR A 13 11.44 -7.55 27.63
N GLN A 14 11.24 -6.51 26.83
CA GLN A 14 12.23 -6.01 25.89
C GLN A 14 12.70 -4.60 26.23
N VAL A 15 13.99 -4.35 26.03
CA VAL A 15 14.58 -3.01 26.01
C VAL A 15 15.43 -2.81 24.76
N SER A 16 15.60 -1.54 24.38
CA SER A 16 16.61 -1.11 23.42
C SER A 16 17.84 -0.57 24.15
N VAL A 17 19.04 -1.06 23.82
CA VAL A 17 20.31 -0.70 24.46
C VAL A 17 21.24 -0.01 23.47
N GLY A 18 21.91 1.06 23.88
CA GLY A 18 22.91 1.78 23.07
C GLY A 18 24.03 2.35 23.94
N GLY A 19 24.91 3.16 23.34
CA GLY A 19 26.04 3.77 24.06
C GLY A 19 27.26 2.86 24.19
N PHE A 20 27.42 1.92 23.27
CA PHE A 20 28.58 1.02 23.18
C PHE A 20 29.26 1.10 21.80
N ASP A 21 30.47 0.57 21.66
CA ASP A 21 31.25 0.65 20.43
C ASP A 21 30.82 -0.36 19.35
N ARG A 22 31.30 -0.14 18.12
CA ARG A 22 30.98 -0.98 16.94
C ARG A 22 31.63 -2.37 16.92
N HIS A 23 32.54 -2.66 17.85
CA HIS A 23 33.27 -3.92 17.94
C HIS A 23 32.63 -4.90 18.92
N VAL A 24 31.63 -4.45 19.69
CA VAL A 24 30.80 -5.29 20.55
C VAL A 24 30.15 -6.43 19.77
N LYS A 25 30.01 -7.58 20.43
CA LYS A 25 29.30 -8.76 19.94
C LYS A 25 28.04 -8.99 20.77
N ALA A 26 26.99 -9.51 20.15
CA ALA A 26 25.71 -9.78 20.80
C ALA A 26 25.89 -10.65 22.05
N LYS A 27 26.66 -11.73 21.94
CA LYS A 27 26.99 -12.61 23.07
C LYS A 27 27.66 -11.89 24.23
N ALA A 28 28.64 -11.03 23.97
CA ALA A 28 29.36 -10.32 25.03
C ALA A 28 28.45 -9.32 25.76
N LEU A 29 27.57 -8.62 25.03
CA LEU A 29 26.58 -7.74 25.62
C LEU A 29 25.53 -8.54 26.41
N MET A 30 25.09 -9.67 25.87
CA MET A 30 24.16 -10.59 26.53
C MET A 30 24.72 -11.10 27.86
N ASP A 31 25.94 -11.66 27.87
CA ASP A 31 26.59 -12.18 29.08
C ASP A 31 26.76 -11.08 30.15
N TYR A 32 27.07 -9.85 29.74
CA TYR A 32 27.16 -8.73 30.67
C TYR A 32 25.80 -8.39 31.30
N LEU A 33 24.74 -8.22 30.48
CA LEU A 33 23.41 -7.88 30.97
C LEU A 33 22.78 -9.01 31.79
N ASP A 34 23.06 -10.26 31.44
CA ASP A 34 22.66 -11.45 32.20
C ASP A 34 23.20 -11.41 33.63
N ASN A 35 24.48 -11.06 33.78
CA ASN A 35 25.15 -10.97 35.08
C ASN A 35 24.78 -9.71 35.88
N GLN A 36 24.59 -8.57 35.23
CA GLN A 36 24.35 -7.29 35.93
C GLN A 36 22.89 -7.01 36.25
N VAL A 37 21.97 -7.48 35.39
CA VAL A 37 20.55 -7.13 35.49
C VAL A 37 19.71 -8.39 35.72
N GLY A 38 19.88 -9.41 34.88
CA GLY A 38 19.17 -10.68 35.01
C GLY A 38 19.01 -11.41 33.69
N LEU A 39 18.43 -12.61 33.76
CA LEU A 39 18.39 -13.59 32.66
C LEU A 39 17.92 -12.98 31.32
N VAL A 40 18.76 -13.09 30.30
CA VAL A 40 18.48 -12.65 28.92
C VAL A 40 18.07 -13.85 28.06
N TRP A 41 16.98 -13.71 27.31
CA TRP A 41 16.52 -14.70 26.33
C TRP A 41 17.06 -14.46 24.92
N ARG A 42 17.18 -13.19 24.53
CA ARG A 42 17.72 -12.80 23.22
C ARG A 42 18.43 -11.46 23.29
N CYS A 43 19.57 -11.36 22.62
CA CYS A 43 20.21 -10.10 22.29
C CYS A 43 20.42 -10.03 20.78
N ARG A 44 19.75 -9.09 20.11
CA ARG A 44 19.98 -8.76 18.70
C ARG A 44 20.73 -7.45 18.60
N LEU A 45 22.01 -7.52 18.24
CA LEU A 45 22.86 -6.38 17.99
C LEU A 45 22.74 -5.94 16.52
N LYS A 46 22.30 -4.71 16.28
CA LYS A 46 22.07 -4.23 14.92
C LYS A 46 23.39 -3.95 14.19
N THR A 47 23.70 -4.75 13.18
CA THR A 47 24.92 -4.61 12.36
C THR A 47 24.66 -4.29 10.91
N SER A 48 23.42 -4.45 10.44
CA SER A 48 23.02 -4.17 9.05
C SER A 48 22.08 -2.98 8.95
N TRP A 49 22.31 -2.13 7.94
CA TRP A 49 21.60 -0.86 7.80
C TRP A 49 21.41 -0.47 6.35
N THR A 50 20.25 0.06 6.00
CA THR A 50 20.01 0.58 4.66
C THR A 50 20.85 1.85 4.43
N PRO A 51 21.53 1.99 3.28
CA PRO A 51 22.31 3.18 3.00
C PRO A 51 21.44 4.46 3.00
N PRO A 52 21.96 5.61 3.46
CA PRO A 52 21.23 6.87 3.44
C PRO A 52 20.72 7.25 2.04
N GLU A 53 19.48 7.74 1.96
CA GLU A 53 18.83 8.18 0.71
C GLU A 53 18.80 7.11 -0.42
N SER A 54 18.90 5.83 -0.06
CA SER A 54 18.78 4.70 -0.98
C SER A 54 17.41 4.00 -0.85
N TYR A 55 17.03 3.27 -1.90
CA TYR A 55 15.81 2.47 -1.93
C TYR A 55 16.14 1.07 -2.43
N PRO A 56 15.39 0.03 -1.99
CA PRO A 56 15.46 -1.28 -2.61
C PRO A 56 15.24 -1.18 -4.11
N ASN A 57 16.10 -1.84 -4.88
CA ASN A 57 15.96 -1.98 -6.31
C ASN A 57 15.59 -3.43 -6.65
N PHE A 58 14.31 -3.65 -6.92
CA PHE A 58 13.75 -4.98 -7.20
C PHE A 58 13.83 -5.38 -8.69
N GLU A 59 14.27 -4.48 -9.58
CA GLU A 59 14.58 -4.83 -10.97
C GLU A 59 15.84 -5.71 -11.05
N ILE A 60 16.69 -5.58 -10.05
CA ILE A 60 17.86 -6.41 -9.85
C ILE A 60 17.43 -7.73 -9.20
N THR A 61 17.36 -8.79 -9.99
CA THR A 61 16.98 -10.14 -9.52
C THR A 61 18.18 -11.00 -9.12
N ASP A 62 19.35 -10.76 -9.72
CA ASP A 62 20.60 -11.44 -9.39
C ASP A 62 21.59 -10.44 -8.79
N THR A 63 21.84 -10.56 -7.49
CA THR A 63 22.77 -9.70 -6.73
C THR A 63 24.22 -10.17 -6.83
N THR A 64 24.49 -11.33 -7.43
CA THR A 64 25.85 -11.90 -7.54
C THR A 64 26.69 -11.18 -8.59
N VAL A 65 26.03 -10.60 -9.59
CA VAL A 65 26.68 -9.92 -10.74
C VAL A 65 27.00 -8.45 -10.50
N ILE A 66 26.73 -7.92 -9.30
CA ILE A 66 26.80 -6.49 -9.01
C ILE A 66 28.02 -6.15 -8.19
N ARG A 67 28.64 -5.02 -8.52
CA ARG A 67 29.70 -4.43 -7.71
C ARG A 67 29.13 -3.98 -6.36
N ARG A 68 29.57 -4.64 -5.29
CA ARG A 68 29.16 -4.37 -3.92
C ARG A 68 30.00 -3.23 -3.33
N ILE A 69 29.33 -2.24 -2.74
CA ILE A 69 29.96 -1.21 -1.93
C ILE A 69 29.36 -1.26 -0.52
N ASP A 70 30.22 -1.36 0.49
CA ASP A 70 29.85 -1.30 1.92
C ASP A 70 30.39 -0.04 2.61
N ASP A 71 31.00 0.87 1.85
CA ASP A 71 31.53 2.14 2.36
C ASP A 71 30.43 3.21 2.38
N TYR A 72 29.51 3.07 3.32
CA TYR A 72 28.51 4.08 3.62
C TYR A 72 28.36 4.25 5.13
N LYS A 73 27.85 5.42 5.53
CA LYS A 73 27.66 5.76 6.94
C LYS A 73 26.66 4.77 7.58
N LYS A 74 27.17 3.94 8.48
CA LYS A 74 26.37 3.04 9.33
C LYS A 74 25.75 3.82 10.49
N VAL A 75 24.60 3.36 10.98
CA VAL A 75 23.92 3.96 12.14
C VAL A 75 24.69 3.59 13.42
N GLU A 76 24.51 4.39 14.48
CA GLU A 76 25.15 4.13 15.77
C GLU A 76 24.81 2.71 16.30
N PRO A 77 25.78 2.02 16.92
CA PRO A 77 25.56 0.72 17.51
C PRO A 77 24.44 0.74 18.55
N HIS A 78 23.50 -0.20 18.41
CA HIS A 78 22.44 -0.43 19.37
C HIS A 78 21.94 -1.87 19.24
N ALA A 79 21.27 -2.36 20.27
CA ALA A 79 20.77 -3.72 20.37
C ALA A 79 19.34 -3.76 20.91
N PHE A 80 18.61 -4.80 20.55
CA PHE A 80 17.31 -5.14 21.13
C PHE A 80 17.48 -6.36 22.03
N VAL A 81 17.15 -6.21 23.31
CA VAL A 81 17.42 -7.22 24.35
C VAL A 81 16.11 -7.65 24.97
N HIS A 82 15.81 -8.95 24.92
CA HIS A 82 14.70 -9.57 25.62
C HIS A 82 15.17 -10.25 26.89
N PHE A 83 14.66 -9.81 28.03
CA PHE A 83 14.83 -10.44 29.33
C PHE A 83 13.76 -11.52 29.57
N ALA A 84 14.03 -12.39 30.53
CA ALA A 84 13.10 -13.43 30.94
C ALA A 84 11.91 -12.91 31.78
N SER A 85 12.08 -11.76 32.43
CA SER A 85 11.10 -11.19 33.36
C SER A 85 10.89 -9.69 33.11
N PRO A 86 9.64 -9.19 33.18
CA PRO A 86 9.38 -7.76 33.12
C PRO A 86 10.03 -6.95 34.24
N LEU A 87 10.17 -7.54 35.43
CA LEU A 87 10.83 -6.87 36.55
C LEU A 87 12.30 -6.53 36.21
N THR A 88 12.96 -7.38 35.43
CA THR A 88 14.33 -7.17 34.96
C THR A 88 14.43 -6.01 33.99
N VAL A 89 13.37 -5.73 33.22
CA VAL A 89 13.30 -4.57 32.32
C VAL A 89 13.28 -3.27 33.12
N ASP A 90 12.44 -3.18 34.15
CA ASP A 90 12.37 -2.00 35.01
C ASP A 90 13.72 -1.75 35.70
N TRP A 91 14.37 -2.81 36.18
CA TRP A 91 15.71 -2.72 36.77
C TRP A 91 16.76 -2.27 35.76
N ALA A 92 16.72 -2.75 34.52
CA ALA A 92 17.66 -2.33 33.47
C ALA A 92 17.56 -0.82 33.20
N VAL A 93 16.33 -0.31 33.12
CA VAL A 93 16.04 1.11 32.86
C VAL A 93 16.49 1.96 34.06
N ASP A 94 16.17 1.54 35.28
CA ASP A 94 16.56 2.25 36.50
C ASP A 94 18.08 2.29 36.69
N ALA A 95 18.77 1.16 36.49
CA ALA A 95 20.22 1.07 36.59
C ALA A 95 20.92 1.93 35.53
N ALA A 96 20.41 1.95 34.29
CA ALA A 96 20.89 2.85 33.25
C ALA A 96 20.68 4.32 33.62
N GLY A 97 19.51 4.67 34.17
CA GLY A 97 19.18 6.02 34.64
C GLY A 97 20.08 6.50 35.77
N ARG A 98 20.51 5.60 36.67
CA ARG A 98 21.50 5.86 37.73
C ARG A 98 22.95 5.79 37.24
N SER A 99 23.17 5.56 35.96
CA SER A 99 24.49 5.41 35.34
C SER A 99 25.34 4.25 35.90
N GLU A 100 24.68 3.16 36.31
CA GLU A 100 25.32 1.97 36.91
C GLU A 100 25.75 0.93 35.84
N LEU A 101 25.15 1.00 34.64
CA LEU A 101 25.45 0.07 33.55
C LEU A 101 26.64 0.56 32.72
N VAL A 102 27.85 0.14 33.11
CA VAL A 102 29.10 0.41 32.40
C VAL A 102 29.65 -0.86 31.74
N PHE A 103 29.72 -0.86 30.41
CA PHE A 103 30.26 -1.96 29.60
C PHE A 103 31.43 -1.48 28.75
N ASN A 104 32.58 -2.17 28.80
CA ASN A 104 33.81 -1.76 28.11
C ASN A 104 34.20 -0.28 28.33
N ASN A 105 34.10 0.21 29.56
CA ASN A 105 34.33 1.62 29.95
C ASN A 105 33.40 2.63 29.27
N GLN A 106 32.27 2.19 28.73
CA GLN A 106 31.25 3.04 28.13
C GLN A 106 29.94 2.91 28.89
N LEU A 107 29.26 4.04 29.08
CA LEU A 107 28.00 4.08 29.78
C LEU A 107 26.87 3.66 28.85
N LEU A 108 26.17 2.58 29.21
CA LEU A 108 25.03 2.10 28.45
C LEU A 108 23.83 3.02 28.64
N LYS A 109 23.13 3.28 27.55
CA LYS A 109 21.79 3.87 27.53
C LYS A 109 20.78 2.77 27.30
N VAL A 110 19.67 2.79 28.04
CA VAL A 110 18.58 1.81 27.94
C VAL A 110 17.28 2.57 27.77
N SER A 111 16.47 2.14 26.82
CA SER A 111 15.18 2.74 26.48
C SER A 111 14.12 1.67 26.35
N LEU A 112 12.97 1.89 26.99
CA LEU A 112 11.71 1.25 26.61
C LEU A 112 11.29 2.01 25.35
N GLY A 113 11.32 1.42 24.16
CA GLY A 113 11.07 2.15 22.91
C GLY A 113 9.66 2.78 22.78
N PRO A 114 9.08 2.83 21.58
CA PRO A 114 7.76 3.46 21.42
C PRO A 114 6.64 2.65 22.10
N GLU A 115 5.74 3.31 22.85
CA GLU A 115 4.60 2.68 23.57
C GLU A 115 3.72 1.73 22.72
N ASN A 116 3.64 1.96 21.40
CA ASN A 116 2.68 1.31 20.51
C ASN A 116 2.94 -0.19 20.23
N PRO A 117 4.15 -0.64 19.84
CA PRO A 117 4.49 -2.08 19.83
C PRO A 117 4.30 -2.74 21.20
N PHE A 118 4.53 -2.01 22.31
CA PHE A 118 4.26 -2.54 23.64
C PHE A 118 2.78 -2.79 23.90
N TYR A 119 1.84 -1.95 23.44
CA TYR A 119 0.40 -2.22 23.59
C TYR A 119 -0.07 -3.48 22.85
N LEU A 120 0.51 -3.80 21.68
CA LEU A 120 0.22 -5.03 20.95
C LEU A 120 0.77 -6.25 21.68
N ASN A 121 2.03 -6.17 22.15
CA ASN A 121 2.66 -7.21 22.96
C ASN A 121 1.95 -7.40 24.31
N ARG A 122 1.43 -6.32 24.94
CA ARG A 122 0.65 -6.29 26.19
C ARG A 122 -0.65 -7.08 26.13
N ARG A 123 -1.23 -7.25 24.93
CA ARG A 123 -2.48 -8.00 24.71
C ARG A 123 -2.26 -9.46 24.32
N ARG A 124 -1.03 -9.87 23.98
CA ARG A 124 -0.74 -11.22 23.46
C ARG A 124 -0.75 -12.25 24.60
N ARG A 125 -1.94 -12.52 25.16
CA ARG A 125 -2.05 -13.23 26.43
C ARG A 125 -1.89 -14.75 26.36
N ASN A 126 -2.23 -15.46 25.26
CA ASN A 126 -2.17 -16.95 25.20
C ASN A 126 -2.33 -17.59 23.79
N LYS A 127 -2.27 -16.82 22.70
CA LYS A 127 -2.55 -17.35 21.35
C LYS A 127 -1.27 -17.51 20.54
N THR A 128 -0.80 -18.75 20.43
CA THR A 128 0.38 -19.10 19.63
C THR A 128 0.02 -19.13 18.14
N PRO A 129 0.79 -18.45 17.26
CA PRO A 129 0.59 -18.53 15.83
C PRO A 129 0.83 -19.94 15.26
N PHE A 130 0.08 -20.30 14.23
CA PHE A 130 0.31 -21.52 13.46
C PHE A 130 1.42 -21.29 12.45
N LYS A 131 2.68 -21.47 12.88
CA LYS A 131 3.87 -21.37 12.01
C LYS A 131 4.12 -22.67 11.24
N LEU A 132 4.04 -22.61 9.91
CA LEU A 132 4.32 -23.69 8.97
C LEU A 132 5.64 -23.36 8.24
N PRO A 133 6.77 -23.94 8.69
CA PRO A 133 8.07 -23.52 8.18
C PRO A 133 8.45 -24.20 6.87
N ASP A 134 9.31 -23.54 6.12
CA ASP A 134 9.94 -24.03 4.88
C ASP A 134 8.91 -24.61 3.89
N VAL A 135 7.91 -23.77 3.60
CA VAL A 135 6.90 -23.98 2.56
C VAL A 135 7.43 -23.46 1.22
N SER A 136 6.90 -23.99 0.11
CA SER A 136 7.11 -23.37 -1.20
C SER A 136 5.96 -22.44 -1.53
N LEU A 137 6.27 -21.21 -1.93
CA LEU A 137 5.28 -20.18 -2.25
C LEU A 137 5.30 -19.88 -3.75
N GLU A 138 4.16 -19.99 -4.41
CA GLU A 138 3.96 -19.54 -5.79
C GLU A 138 2.82 -18.50 -5.82
N ILE A 139 3.04 -17.37 -6.49
CA ILE A 139 2.03 -16.32 -6.69
C ILE A 139 1.59 -16.36 -8.14
N GLY A 140 0.27 -16.37 -8.36
CA GLY A 140 -0.28 -16.52 -9.70
C GLY A 140 -1.78 -16.28 -9.78
N SER A 141 -2.35 -16.57 -10.94
CA SER A 141 -3.78 -16.40 -11.18
C SER A 141 -4.34 -17.58 -11.96
N PHE A 142 -5.60 -17.91 -11.70
CA PHE A 142 -6.33 -18.91 -12.48
C PHE A 142 -6.69 -18.34 -13.85
N ALA A 143 -6.34 -19.02 -14.93
CA ALA A 143 -6.83 -18.70 -16.27
C ALA A 143 -8.19 -19.35 -16.54
N SER A 144 -8.40 -20.56 -16.00
CA SER A 144 -9.65 -21.31 -16.05
C SER A 144 -9.86 -22.05 -14.73
N TRP A 145 -10.90 -22.89 -14.61
CA TRP A 145 -11.19 -23.62 -13.37
C TRP A 145 -10.03 -24.50 -12.88
N ASN A 146 -9.21 -25.04 -13.79
CA ASN A 146 -8.15 -25.99 -13.49
C ASN A 146 -6.76 -25.58 -13.99
N GLU A 147 -6.58 -24.39 -14.54
CA GLU A 147 -5.29 -23.90 -15.05
C GLU A 147 -4.81 -22.71 -14.23
N PHE A 148 -3.64 -22.89 -13.61
CA PHE A 148 -2.99 -21.90 -12.77
C PHE A 148 -1.70 -21.42 -13.43
N PHE A 149 -1.63 -20.11 -13.67
CA PHE A 149 -0.47 -19.46 -14.24
C PHE A 149 0.34 -18.79 -13.14
N VAL A 150 1.60 -19.23 -12.99
CA VAL A 150 2.54 -18.73 -11.99
C VAL A 150 3.21 -17.48 -12.53
N GLY A 151 3.07 -16.37 -11.81
CA GLY A 151 3.73 -15.09 -12.10
C GLY A 151 5.01 -14.86 -11.29
N TRP A 152 5.14 -15.52 -10.13
CA TRP A 152 6.35 -15.48 -9.30
C TRP A 152 6.50 -16.72 -8.42
N ARG A 153 7.76 -17.10 -8.13
CA ARG A 153 8.12 -18.17 -7.19
C ARG A 153 8.99 -17.62 -6.08
N GLY A 154 8.65 -17.98 -4.85
CA GLY A 154 9.39 -17.59 -3.66
C GLY A 154 10.73 -18.29 -3.54
N PRO A 155 11.63 -17.73 -2.71
CA PRO A 155 12.87 -18.40 -2.33
C PRO A 155 12.58 -19.66 -1.50
N SER A 156 13.61 -20.43 -1.19
CA SER A 156 13.52 -21.47 -0.16
C SER A 156 13.40 -20.87 1.25
N GLY A 157 12.95 -21.65 2.22
CA GLY A 157 12.87 -21.20 3.61
C GLY A 157 11.77 -20.17 3.88
N VAL A 158 10.66 -20.22 3.14
CA VAL A 158 9.49 -19.38 3.43
C VAL A 158 8.74 -19.96 4.63
N ASP A 159 8.44 -19.12 5.62
CA ASP A 159 7.53 -19.46 6.70
C ASP A 159 6.14 -18.93 6.38
N PHE A 160 5.13 -19.79 6.41
CA PHE A 160 3.72 -19.38 6.37
C PHE A 160 3.14 -19.39 7.79
N ILE A 161 2.61 -18.26 8.22
CA ILE A 161 2.10 -18.07 9.59
C ILE A 161 0.65 -17.63 9.52
N VAL A 162 -0.24 -18.36 10.19
CA VAL A 162 -1.60 -17.90 10.49
C VAL A 162 -1.62 -17.48 11.95
N ASP A 163 -1.90 -16.21 12.23
CA ASP A 163 -1.89 -15.62 13.57
C ASP A 163 -3.32 -15.37 14.07
N PRO A 164 -3.82 -16.16 15.05
CA PRO A 164 -5.15 -16.00 15.63
C PRO A 164 -5.33 -14.76 16.52
N PHE A 165 -4.26 -14.03 16.81
CA PHE A 165 -4.31 -12.85 17.67
C PHE A 165 -4.84 -11.62 16.91
N ASP A 166 -4.30 -11.36 15.73
CA ASP A 166 -4.65 -10.22 14.87
C ASP A 166 -5.49 -10.65 13.64
N ASP A 167 -5.81 -11.94 13.53
CA ASP A 167 -6.49 -12.56 12.38
C ASP A 167 -5.77 -12.29 11.06
N THR A 168 -4.44 -12.43 11.07
CA THR A 168 -3.58 -12.23 9.89
C THR A 168 -2.96 -13.54 9.41
N CYS A 169 -2.62 -13.53 8.13
CA CYS A 169 -1.80 -14.52 7.47
C CYS A 169 -0.54 -13.82 6.97
N LYS A 170 0.63 -14.45 7.17
CA LYS A 170 1.93 -13.84 6.91
C LYS A 170 2.83 -14.84 6.18
N PHE A 171 3.54 -14.38 5.15
CA PHE A 171 4.69 -15.08 4.58
C PHE A 171 5.96 -14.33 4.98
N PHE A 172 6.92 -15.05 5.56
CA PHE A 172 8.22 -14.53 5.95
C PHE A 172 9.32 -15.27 5.21
N PHE A 173 10.31 -14.54 4.71
CA PHE A 173 11.51 -15.11 4.09
C PHE A 173 12.62 -14.07 4.02
N SER A 174 13.86 -14.51 3.87
CA SER A 174 15.01 -13.61 3.70
C SER A 174 15.60 -13.74 2.30
N ARG A 175 16.14 -12.64 1.77
CA ARG A 175 16.93 -12.64 0.52
C ARG A 175 17.88 -11.46 0.44
N ASP A 176 18.95 -11.61 -0.34
CA ASP A 176 19.81 -10.50 -0.72
C ASP A 176 19.02 -9.46 -1.53
N THR A 177 19.17 -8.20 -1.17
CA THR A 177 18.47 -7.07 -1.81
C THR A 177 19.45 -5.97 -2.14
N ALA A 178 19.42 -5.51 -3.40
CA ALA A 178 20.24 -4.40 -3.86
C ALA A 178 19.59 -3.06 -3.48
N PHE A 179 20.40 -2.11 -3.04
CA PHE A 179 20.03 -0.72 -2.75
C PHE A 179 20.83 0.19 -3.66
N SER A 180 20.16 0.94 -4.53
CA SER A 180 20.83 1.85 -5.46
C SER A 180 21.15 3.18 -4.78
N PHE A 181 22.41 3.63 -4.91
CA PHE A 181 22.81 4.96 -4.47
C PHE A 181 22.30 6.03 -5.44
N LYS A 182 21.85 7.16 -4.90
CA LYS A 182 21.27 8.22 -5.72
C LYS A 182 22.34 8.90 -6.58
N GLY A 183 22.16 8.85 -7.90
CA GLY A 183 23.02 9.56 -8.86
C GLY A 183 24.29 8.81 -9.25
N THR A 184 24.43 7.54 -8.87
CA THR A 184 25.54 6.65 -9.27
C THR A 184 25.01 5.31 -9.76
N ASN A 185 25.87 4.48 -10.38
CA ASN A 185 25.58 3.09 -10.74
C ASN A 185 26.02 2.11 -9.63
N ASP A 186 26.26 2.63 -8.44
CA ASP A 186 26.75 1.85 -7.31
C ASP A 186 25.58 1.24 -6.54
N HIS A 187 25.83 0.08 -5.96
CA HIS A 187 24.84 -0.64 -5.16
C HIS A 187 25.44 -1.20 -3.87
N ALA A 188 24.66 -1.13 -2.79
CA ALA A 188 24.87 -1.95 -1.62
C ALA A 188 23.99 -3.20 -1.72
N VAL A 189 24.52 -4.37 -1.37
CA VAL A 189 23.74 -5.62 -1.30
C VAL A 189 23.62 -5.99 0.17
N ILE A 190 22.39 -6.01 0.66
CA ILE A 190 22.08 -6.29 2.06
C ILE A 190 21.04 -7.39 2.10
N LYS A 191 21.26 -8.42 2.89
CA LYS A 191 20.23 -9.42 3.15
C LYS A 191 19.09 -8.75 3.90
N CYS A 192 17.87 -8.99 3.46
CA CYS A 192 16.67 -8.42 4.07
C CYS A 192 15.67 -9.53 4.37
N ASP A 193 14.99 -9.40 5.50
CA ASP A 193 13.77 -10.16 5.76
C ASP A 193 12.61 -9.45 5.08
N PHE A 194 11.73 -10.22 4.48
CA PHE A 194 10.49 -9.76 3.86
C PHE A 194 9.31 -10.33 4.61
N LYS A 195 8.28 -9.50 4.76
CA LYS A 195 6.98 -9.87 5.30
C LYS A 195 5.91 -9.53 4.27
N VAL A 196 5.16 -10.53 3.85
CA VAL A 196 3.92 -10.36 3.07
C VAL A 196 2.77 -10.71 3.99
N GLU A 197 1.91 -9.75 4.32
CA GLU A 197 0.85 -9.94 5.31
C GLU A 197 -0.50 -9.45 4.79
N PHE A 198 -1.55 -10.18 5.13
CA PHE A 198 -2.93 -9.90 4.78
C PHE A 198 -3.86 -10.44 5.86
N LEU A 199 -5.09 -9.93 5.92
CA LEU A 199 -6.06 -10.37 6.92
C LEU A 199 -6.81 -11.61 6.46
N ALA A 200 -7.24 -12.44 7.41
CA ALA A 200 -8.09 -13.58 7.13
C ALA A 200 -9.38 -13.19 6.38
N ARG A 201 -9.94 -12.01 6.66
CA ARG A 201 -11.13 -11.48 5.97
C ARG A 201 -10.93 -11.12 4.50
N GLU A 202 -9.67 -10.95 4.06
CA GLU A 202 -9.36 -10.67 2.65
C GLU A 202 -9.30 -11.96 1.82
N ILE A 203 -9.37 -13.14 2.45
CA ILE A 203 -9.39 -14.42 1.75
C ILE A 203 -10.81 -14.69 1.22
N ILE A 204 -10.95 -14.73 -0.10
CA ILE A 204 -12.21 -15.02 -0.80
C ILE A 204 -12.58 -16.49 -0.64
N ASP A 205 -11.62 -17.38 -0.93
CA ASP A 205 -11.73 -18.81 -0.75
C ASP A 205 -10.36 -19.46 -0.55
N ILE A 206 -10.39 -20.66 -0.01
CA ILE A 206 -9.26 -21.56 0.13
C ILE A 206 -9.59 -22.84 -0.59
N LYS A 207 -8.69 -23.28 -1.47
CA LYS A 207 -8.78 -24.61 -2.10
C LYS A 207 -7.60 -25.46 -1.63
N GLN A 208 -7.87 -26.68 -1.20
CA GLN A 208 -6.84 -27.59 -0.72
C GLN A 208 -6.92 -28.95 -1.41
N TYR A 209 -5.76 -29.56 -1.66
CA TYR A 209 -5.64 -30.92 -2.16
C TYR A 209 -4.28 -31.50 -1.77
N SER A 210 -4.14 -32.82 -1.87
CA SER A 210 -2.90 -33.52 -1.55
C SER A 210 -2.24 -34.03 -2.82
N GLU A 211 -0.93 -33.83 -2.92
CA GLU A 211 -0.07 -34.49 -3.90
C GLU A 211 0.77 -35.57 -3.21
N GLN A 212 1.50 -36.39 -3.97
CA GLN A 212 2.25 -37.55 -3.44
C GLN A 212 3.24 -37.19 -2.31
N SER A 213 3.77 -35.96 -2.31
CA SER A 213 4.81 -35.52 -1.37
C SER A 213 4.49 -34.20 -0.65
N CYS A 214 3.31 -33.59 -0.87
CA CYS A 214 2.95 -32.32 -0.24
C CYS A 214 1.44 -32.11 -0.09
N LEU A 215 1.08 -31.24 0.84
CA LEU A 215 -0.25 -30.68 1.00
C LEU A 215 -0.26 -29.32 0.30
N VAL A 216 -1.21 -29.10 -0.60
CA VAL A 216 -1.30 -27.85 -1.36
C VAL A 216 -2.48 -27.04 -0.85
N VAL A 217 -2.23 -25.76 -0.59
CA VAL A 217 -3.23 -24.76 -0.21
C VAL A 217 -3.16 -23.61 -1.20
N LEU A 218 -4.30 -23.25 -1.77
CA LEU A 218 -4.47 -22.10 -2.65
C LEU A 218 -5.31 -21.06 -1.91
N LEU A 219 -4.73 -19.90 -1.63
CA LEU A 219 -5.41 -18.78 -0.98
C LEU A 219 -5.75 -17.74 -2.06
N GLN A 220 -7.03 -17.52 -2.35
CA GLN A 220 -7.45 -16.45 -3.26
C GLN A 220 -7.81 -15.20 -2.47
N LEU A 221 -7.17 -14.07 -2.75
CA LEU A 221 -7.32 -12.82 -2.03
C LEU A 221 -8.18 -11.81 -2.79
N ALA A 222 -8.93 -10.99 -2.05
CA ALA A 222 -9.73 -9.88 -2.57
C ALA A 222 -8.89 -8.62 -2.83
N SER A 223 -7.83 -8.43 -2.04
CA SER A 223 -6.91 -7.30 -2.12
C SER A 223 -5.48 -7.80 -2.16
N SER A 224 -4.56 -7.00 -2.73
CA SER A 224 -3.14 -7.31 -2.64
C SER A 224 -2.68 -7.23 -1.17
N PRO A 225 -1.74 -8.10 -0.76
CA PRO A 225 -1.23 -8.07 0.60
C PRO A 225 -0.29 -6.88 0.80
N TRP A 226 -0.12 -6.49 2.06
CA TRP A 226 0.90 -5.53 2.43
C TRP A 226 2.29 -6.19 2.39
N VAL A 227 3.26 -5.45 1.84
CA VAL A 227 4.66 -5.87 1.73
C VAL A 227 5.62 -5.00 2.57
N TRP A 228 6.38 -5.62 3.46
CA TRP A 228 7.44 -4.96 4.23
C TRP A 228 8.78 -5.64 4.02
N TYR A 229 9.84 -4.90 4.33
CA TYR A 229 11.17 -5.47 4.54
C TYR A 229 11.81 -4.88 5.79
N ARG A 230 12.83 -5.54 6.30
CA ARG A 230 13.82 -5.00 7.23
C ARG A 230 15.18 -5.61 6.95
N THR A 231 16.26 -4.96 7.36
CA THR A 231 17.59 -5.55 7.16
C THR A 231 17.75 -6.80 8.03
N ALA A 232 18.35 -7.82 7.44
CA ALA A 232 18.73 -9.08 8.05
C ALA A 232 20.27 -9.14 8.19
N ASP A 233 20.82 -10.20 8.78
CA ASP A 233 22.24 -10.35 9.14
C ASP A 233 22.72 -9.41 10.26
N ASP A 234 21.88 -9.26 11.27
CA ASP A 234 22.30 -8.76 12.57
C ASP A 234 23.04 -9.85 13.37
N ASP A 235 23.88 -9.44 14.31
CA ASP A 235 24.49 -10.36 15.27
C ASP A 235 23.45 -10.70 16.34
N VAL A 236 22.96 -11.95 16.36
CA VAL A 236 21.85 -12.40 17.21
C VAL A 236 22.32 -13.55 18.07
N GLU A 237 22.19 -13.41 19.38
CA GLU A 237 22.37 -14.49 20.36
C GLU A 237 21.01 -14.79 21.00
N GLU A 238 20.60 -16.07 21.00
CA GLU A 238 19.36 -16.55 21.60
C GLU A 238 19.68 -17.73 22.55
N SER A 239 19.18 -17.66 23.79
CA SER A 239 19.36 -18.71 24.80
C SER A 239 18.19 -19.68 24.91
N VAL A 240 17.10 -19.44 24.15
CA VAL A 240 15.84 -20.20 24.26
C VAL A 240 15.45 -20.86 22.94
N PRO A 241 14.87 -22.07 22.97
CA PRO A 241 14.49 -22.81 21.76
C PRO A 241 13.08 -22.50 21.24
N PHE A 242 12.34 -21.59 21.88
CA PHE A 242 10.96 -21.24 21.53
C PHE A 242 10.86 -19.88 20.83
N ASP A 243 9.84 -19.70 19.98
CA ASP A 243 9.63 -18.45 19.25
C ASP A 243 9.34 -17.29 20.24
N LEU A 244 10.19 -16.26 20.21
CA LEU A 244 9.99 -15.01 20.94
C LEU A 244 9.09 -14.04 20.16
N LEU A 245 8.61 -13.00 20.85
CA LEU A 245 7.96 -11.87 20.18
C LEU A 245 8.96 -11.19 19.22
N ASP A 246 8.43 -10.61 18.15
CA ASP A 246 9.25 -9.80 17.25
C ASP A 246 9.77 -8.57 18.00
N ASP A 247 11.00 -8.15 17.70
CA ASP A 247 11.64 -7.03 18.37
C ASP A 247 11.16 -5.66 17.85
N GLU A 248 11.69 -4.58 18.43
CA GLU A 248 11.39 -3.20 18.01
C GLU A 248 12.04 -2.78 16.69
N ASP A 249 12.78 -3.66 16.01
CA ASP A 249 13.36 -3.36 14.71
C ASP A 249 12.24 -3.12 13.69
N GLN A 250 12.16 -1.89 13.20
CA GLN A 250 11.00 -1.42 12.47
C GLN A 250 10.88 -2.11 11.09
N TRP A 251 9.74 -2.74 10.84
CA TRP A 251 9.34 -3.15 9.49
C TRP A 251 9.07 -1.93 8.60
N ILE A 252 9.79 -1.84 7.47
CA ILE A 252 9.70 -0.75 6.52
C ILE A 252 8.72 -1.13 5.40
N ARG A 253 7.66 -0.32 5.20
CA ARG A 253 6.71 -0.51 4.08
C ARG A 253 7.45 -0.37 2.75
N THR A 254 7.18 -1.26 1.80
CA THR A 254 7.76 -1.22 0.45
C THR A 254 6.74 -1.56 -0.63
N THR A 255 7.18 -1.52 -1.88
CA THR A 255 6.38 -1.83 -3.06
C THR A 255 6.47 -3.32 -3.41
N ASP A 256 5.83 -3.73 -4.50
CA ASP A 256 5.98 -5.07 -5.04
C ASP A 256 7.47 -5.39 -5.29
N PHE A 257 7.95 -6.47 -4.67
CA PHE A 257 9.36 -6.88 -4.73
C PHE A 257 9.65 -7.87 -5.85
N THR A 258 8.63 -8.24 -6.61
CA THR A 258 8.71 -9.16 -7.75
C THR A 258 8.92 -8.35 -9.02
N ALA A 259 9.86 -8.78 -9.87
CA ALA A 259 10.20 -8.04 -11.09
C ALA A 259 8.98 -7.83 -12.01
N SER A 260 8.08 -8.81 -12.07
CA SER A 260 6.89 -8.81 -12.93
C SER A 260 5.64 -8.17 -12.30
N GLY A 261 5.75 -7.61 -11.09
CA GLY A 261 4.62 -7.03 -10.35
C GLY A 261 3.56 -8.06 -9.95
N ALA A 262 3.95 -9.30 -9.69
CA ALA A 262 3.05 -10.43 -9.41
C ALA A 262 2.21 -10.24 -8.14
N ILE A 263 2.70 -9.57 -7.09
CA ILE A 263 1.92 -9.34 -5.84
C ILE A 263 0.73 -8.41 -6.13
N GLY A 264 0.96 -7.38 -6.96
CA GLY A 264 -0.08 -6.45 -7.41
C GLY A 264 -1.01 -7.04 -8.49
N ARG A 265 -0.46 -7.85 -9.39
CA ARG A 265 -1.17 -8.34 -10.57
C ARG A 265 -1.97 -9.60 -10.31
N CYS A 266 -1.44 -10.50 -9.50
CA CYS A 266 -2.04 -11.79 -9.18
C CYS A 266 -2.81 -11.74 -7.86
N ASN A 267 -3.75 -12.67 -7.70
CA ASN A 267 -4.60 -12.73 -6.49
C ASN A 267 -4.60 -14.10 -5.80
N THR A 268 -3.89 -15.10 -6.33
CA THR A 268 -3.86 -16.44 -5.74
C THR A 268 -2.45 -16.79 -5.27
N TYR A 269 -2.36 -17.27 -4.04
CA TYR A 269 -1.13 -17.67 -3.37
C TYR A 269 -1.18 -19.18 -3.14
N LYS A 270 -0.37 -19.92 -3.88
CA LYS A 270 -0.24 -21.37 -3.77
C LYS A 270 0.89 -21.70 -2.80
N VAL A 271 0.57 -22.45 -1.76
CA VAL A 271 1.47 -22.83 -0.69
C VAL A 271 1.60 -24.35 -0.68
N LEU A 272 2.82 -24.85 -0.88
CA LEU A 272 3.13 -26.27 -0.78
C LEU A 272 3.74 -26.54 0.58
N ILE A 273 3.10 -27.43 1.33
CA ILE A 273 3.41 -27.70 2.73
C ILE A 273 3.80 -29.17 2.85
N ARG A 274 4.87 -29.44 3.61
CA ARG A 274 5.30 -30.83 3.84
C ARG A 274 4.25 -31.60 4.66
N PRO A 275 3.96 -32.87 4.36
CA PRO A 275 2.93 -33.66 5.05
C PRO A 275 3.10 -33.73 6.57
N ARG A 276 4.34 -33.68 7.07
CA ARG A 276 4.66 -33.64 8.52
C ARG A 276 4.00 -32.47 9.27
N HIS A 277 3.65 -31.40 8.57
CA HIS A 277 2.98 -30.23 9.15
C HIS A 277 1.45 -30.29 9.02
N GLY A 278 0.88 -31.41 8.52
CA GLY A 278 -0.55 -31.54 8.24
C GLY A 278 -1.47 -31.28 9.44
N SER A 279 -1.12 -31.76 10.63
CA SER A 279 -1.92 -31.50 11.84
C SER A 279 -1.93 -30.02 12.25
N LYS A 280 -0.83 -29.30 11.97
CA LYS A 280 -0.73 -27.86 12.24
C LYS A 280 -1.47 -27.06 11.18
N LEU A 281 -1.41 -27.50 9.93
CA LEU A 281 -2.20 -26.95 8.83
C LEU A 281 -3.71 -27.09 9.10
N GLU A 282 -4.17 -28.26 9.56
CA GLU A 282 -5.59 -28.48 9.85
C GLU A 282 -6.09 -27.50 10.92
N LYS A 283 -5.33 -27.31 12.01
CA LYS A 283 -5.65 -26.31 13.05
C LYS A 283 -5.69 -24.89 12.50
N ALA A 284 -4.79 -24.54 11.58
CA ALA A 284 -4.80 -23.24 10.92
C ALA A 284 -6.04 -23.07 10.03
N MET A 285 -6.43 -24.10 9.29
CA MET A 285 -7.63 -24.11 8.45
C MET A 285 -8.91 -24.08 9.29
N ASP A 286 -8.97 -24.76 10.43
CA ASP A 286 -10.07 -24.67 11.40
C ASP A 286 -10.27 -23.23 11.88
N HIS A 287 -9.19 -22.55 12.28
CA HIS A 287 -9.26 -21.13 12.68
C HIS A 287 -9.80 -20.25 11.54
N LEU A 288 -9.36 -20.47 10.30
CA LEU A 288 -9.86 -19.70 9.15
C LEU A 288 -11.33 -20.01 8.84
N ARG A 289 -11.77 -21.26 9.00
CA ARG A 289 -13.20 -21.64 8.91
C ARG A 289 -14.04 -20.95 9.98
N ASP A 290 -13.55 -20.83 11.21
CA ASP A 290 -14.21 -20.10 12.29
C ASP A 290 -14.36 -18.60 11.97
N ARG A 291 -13.45 -18.05 11.14
CA ARG A 291 -13.55 -16.70 10.57
C ARG A 291 -14.41 -16.61 9.30
N ARG A 292 -15.16 -17.66 8.98
CA ARG A 292 -16.07 -17.77 7.82
C ARG A 292 -15.35 -17.72 6.47
N VAL A 293 -14.07 -18.06 6.42
CA VAL A 293 -13.35 -18.24 5.16
C VAL A 293 -13.80 -19.57 4.53
N PRO A 294 -14.32 -19.58 3.30
CA PRO A 294 -14.71 -20.82 2.62
C PRO A 294 -13.48 -21.70 2.35
N VAL A 295 -13.53 -22.97 2.74
CA VAL A 295 -12.48 -23.96 2.45
C VAL A 295 -13.07 -25.11 1.65
N ALA A 296 -12.50 -25.42 0.49
CA ALA A 296 -12.95 -26.49 -0.39
C ALA A 296 -11.83 -27.50 -0.65
N ASN A 297 -12.16 -28.78 -0.60
CA ASN A 297 -11.27 -29.85 -1.03
C ASN A 297 -11.42 -30.05 -2.54
N LEU A 298 -10.34 -29.86 -3.31
CA LEU A 298 -10.33 -30.18 -4.73
C LEU A 298 -10.05 -31.68 -4.93
N GLY A 299 -10.96 -32.37 -5.62
CA GLY A 299 -10.75 -33.77 -6.02
C GLY A 299 -9.87 -33.94 -7.26
N LEU A 300 -9.45 -32.85 -7.91
CA LEU A 300 -8.68 -32.82 -9.15
C LEU A 300 -7.46 -31.92 -9.01
N GLN A 301 -6.33 -32.37 -9.57
CA GLN A 301 -5.08 -31.62 -9.59
C GLN A 301 -5.18 -30.43 -10.56
N VAL A 302 -4.62 -29.29 -10.14
CA VAL A 302 -4.52 -28.08 -10.94
C VAL A 302 -3.35 -28.17 -11.91
N ARG A 303 -3.56 -27.86 -13.18
CA ARG A 303 -2.50 -27.76 -14.20
C ARG A 303 -1.73 -26.46 -14.01
N ILE A 304 -0.41 -26.55 -13.89
CA ILE A 304 0.46 -25.43 -13.55
C ILE A 304 1.25 -25.03 -14.80
N HIS A 305 1.19 -23.74 -15.14
CA HIS A 305 1.92 -23.15 -16.24
C HIS A 305 2.69 -21.92 -15.75
N ASN A 306 3.79 -21.59 -16.42
CA ASN A 306 4.42 -20.29 -16.24
C ASN A 306 3.70 -19.26 -17.11
N GLU A 307 3.60 -18.03 -16.62
CA GLU A 307 3.20 -16.91 -17.47
C GLU A 307 4.18 -16.72 -18.63
N HIS A 308 3.69 -16.19 -19.76
CA HIS A 308 4.50 -15.97 -20.96
C HIS A 308 5.74 -15.10 -20.65
N ASP A 309 5.56 -14.04 -19.87
CA ASP A 309 6.63 -13.12 -19.46
C ASP A 309 7.15 -13.44 -18.04
N PHE A 310 7.15 -14.72 -17.65
CA PHE A 310 7.65 -15.15 -16.35
C PHE A 310 9.09 -14.66 -16.11
N GLY A 311 9.29 -13.97 -14.98
CA GLY A 311 10.60 -13.43 -14.60
C GLY A 311 11.03 -12.16 -15.35
N ARG A 312 10.24 -11.65 -16.31
CA ARG A 312 10.53 -10.37 -16.97
C ARG A 312 10.10 -9.20 -16.11
N SER A 313 10.90 -8.14 -16.12
CA SER A 313 10.57 -6.90 -15.45
C SER A 313 9.49 -6.14 -16.22
N MET A 314 8.48 -5.66 -15.52
CA MET A 314 7.45 -4.79 -16.11
C MET A 314 7.98 -3.35 -16.19
N SER A 315 7.88 -2.73 -17.37
CA SER A 315 8.26 -1.33 -17.58
C SER A 315 7.25 -0.34 -17.01
N ASP A 316 5.97 -0.73 -16.95
CA ASP A 316 4.89 0.16 -16.52
C ASP A 316 4.71 0.19 -15.00
N PRO A 317 4.35 1.36 -14.43
CA PRO A 317 4.17 1.50 -12.98
C PRO A 317 2.98 0.71 -12.43
N PHE A 318 2.07 0.30 -13.31
CA PHE A 318 0.88 -0.48 -13.00
C PHE A 318 0.63 -1.51 -14.10
N HIS A 319 0.07 -2.66 -13.75
CA HIS A 319 -0.48 -3.57 -14.72
C HIS A 319 -1.87 -3.11 -15.17
N TYR A 320 -2.09 -3.02 -16.48
CA TYR A 320 -3.38 -2.74 -17.10
C TYR A 320 -3.41 -3.32 -18.53
N ILE A 321 -4.60 -3.53 -19.08
CA ILE A 321 -4.79 -3.82 -20.50
C ILE A 321 -4.79 -2.49 -21.26
N ASP A 322 -3.81 -2.33 -22.14
CA ASP A 322 -3.65 -1.11 -22.93
C ASP A 322 -4.72 -0.99 -24.03
N TYR A 323 -4.68 0.13 -24.76
CA TYR A 323 -5.55 0.42 -25.89
C TYR A 323 -5.71 -0.78 -26.84
N LYS A 324 -6.96 -1.04 -27.23
CA LYS A 324 -7.34 -2.02 -28.24
C LYS A 324 -8.06 -1.30 -29.38
N GLU A 325 -7.58 -1.54 -30.59
CA GLU A 325 -8.16 -0.94 -31.78
C GLU A 325 -9.65 -1.31 -31.91
N GLY A 326 -10.46 -0.30 -32.23
CA GLY A 326 -11.92 -0.42 -32.34
C GLY A 326 -12.67 -0.41 -31.01
N ILE A 327 -12.00 -0.25 -29.87
CA ILE A 327 -12.65 -0.20 -28.54
C ILE A 327 -12.44 1.19 -27.90
N PRO A 328 -13.52 1.92 -27.56
CA PRO A 328 -13.41 3.23 -26.91
C PRO A 328 -12.71 3.17 -25.55
N PHE A 329 -12.06 4.29 -25.17
CA PHE A 329 -11.37 4.43 -23.89
C PHE A 329 -12.29 4.15 -22.69
N GLU A 330 -13.55 4.58 -22.77
CA GLU A 330 -14.62 4.35 -21.80
C GLU A 330 -14.72 2.86 -21.44
N ILE A 331 -14.73 2.02 -22.46
CA ILE A 331 -14.91 0.57 -22.34
C ILE A 331 -13.62 -0.05 -21.83
N MET A 332 -12.46 0.33 -22.38
CA MET A 332 -11.16 -0.16 -21.91
C MET A 332 -10.90 0.18 -20.44
N PHE A 333 -11.32 1.36 -19.97
CA PHE A 333 -11.23 1.74 -18.58
C PHE A 333 -12.09 0.84 -17.68
N LEU A 334 -13.30 0.48 -18.12
CA LEU A 334 -14.19 -0.42 -17.39
C LEU A 334 -13.71 -1.88 -17.41
N VAL A 335 -13.13 -2.36 -18.53
CA VAL A 335 -12.47 -3.68 -18.59
C VAL A 335 -11.36 -3.75 -17.54
N ASN A 336 -10.51 -2.72 -17.48
CA ASN A 336 -9.49 -2.60 -16.44
C ASN A 336 -10.09 -2.50 -15.03
N ALA A 337 -11.24 -1.86 -14.84
CA ALA A 337 -11.92 -1.83 -13.54
C ALA A 337 -12.36 -3.23 -13.08
N VAL A 338 -12.97 -4.01 -13.97
CA VAL A 338 -13.39 -5.39 -13.69
C VAL A 338 -12.17 -6.30 -13.43
N MET A 339 -11.09 -6.13 -14.19
CA MET A 339 -9.83 -6.85 -14.00
C MET A 339 -9.13 -6.46 -12.70
N HIS A 340 -9.00 -5.18 -12.39
CA HIS A 340 -8.32 -4.70 -11.17
C HIS A 340 -9.06 -5.12 -9.89
N LYS A 341 -10.39 -5.30 -9.97
CA LYS A 341 -11.21 -5.89 -8.91
C LYS A 341 -10.99 -7.40 -8.74
N GLY A 342 -10.32 -8.05 -9.68
CA GLY A 342 -10.05 -9.50 -9.67
C GLY A 342 -11.22 -10.35 -10.14
N ILE A 343 -12.25 -9.76 -10.78
CA ILE A 343 -13.37 -10.51 -11.33
C ILE A 343 -12.94 -11.24 -12.61
N PHE A 344 -12.23 -10.51 -13.48
CA PHE A 344 -11.51 -11.05 -14.62
C PHE A 344 -10.02 -11.13 -14.31
N ASN A 345 -9.34 -12.00 -15.03
CA ASN A 345 -7.89 -12.09 -15.08
C ASN A 345 -7.41 -11.82 -16.53
N GLN A 346 -6.21 -11.26 -16.68
CA GLN A 346 -5.57 -11.01 -17.98
C GLN A 346 -5.57 -12.23 -18.90
N HIS A 347 -5.41 -13.44 -18.35
CA HIS A 347 -5.35 -14.69 -19.10
C HIS A 347 -6.70 -15.10 -19.71
N GLN A 348 -7.79 -14.44 -19.34
CA GLN A 348 -9.15 -14.71 -19.82
C GLN A 348 -9.60 -13.74 -20.93
N LEU A 349 -8.82 -12.69 -21.20
CA LEU A 349 -9.20 -11.62 -22.13
C LEU A 349 -8.71 -11.93 -23.55
N SER A 350 -9.40 -12.85 -24.22
CA SER A 350 -9.10 -13.27 -25.59
C SER A 350 -9.49 -12.21 -26.63
N GLU A 351 -9.01 -12.34 -27.88
CA GLU A 351 -9.49 -11.47 -28.97
C GLU A 351 -10.99 -11.64 -29.24
N ASP A 352 -11.57 -12.81 -28.99
CA ASP A 352 -13.02 -13.00 -29.08
C ASP A 352 -13.79 -12.19 -28.02
N PHE A 353 -13.25 -12.06 -26.81
CA PHE A 353 -13.79 -11.15 -25.79
C PHE A 353 -13.79 -9.70 -26.30
N PHE A 354 -12.68 -9.26 -26.90
CA PHE A 354 -12.60 -7.93 -27.49
C PHE A 354 -13.53 -7.76 -28.70
N ASN A 355 -13.73 -8.80 -29.50
CA ASN A 355 -14.71 -8.79 -30.59
C ASN A 355 -16.15 -8.63 -30.10
N LEU A 356 -16.52 -9.23 -28.96
CA LEU A 356 -17.84 -8.97 -28.34
C LEU A 356 -18.04 -7.49 -28.00
N LEU A 357 -16.99 -6.83 -27.46
CA LEU A 357 -17.06 -5.41 -27.14
C LEU A 357 -17.17 -4.55 -28.41
N ARG A 358 -16.42 -4.88 -29.47
CA ARG A 358 -16.49 -4.18 -30.78
C ARG A 358 -17.87 -4.29 -31.43
N ASN A 359 -18.54 -5.43 -31.25
CA ASN A 359 -19.82 -5.74 -31.91
C ASN A 359 -21.05 -5.21 -31.15
N GLN A 360 -20.87 -4.50 -30.04
CA GLN A 360 -21.97 -3.98 -29.22
C GLN A 360 -21.88 -2.46 -29.05
N SER A 361 -23.03 -1.84 -28.78
CA SER A 361 -23.11 -0.39 -28.51
C SER A 361 -22.40 -0.01 -27.22
N MET A 362 -21.98 1.25 -27.12
CA MET A 362 -21.30 1.77 -25.92
C MET A 362 -22.18 1.63 -24.68
N GLU A 363 -23.48 1.87 -24.81
CA GLU A 363 -24.47 1.81 -23.74
C GLU A 363 -24.58 0.40 -23.16
N VAL A 364 -24.67 -0.61 -24.04
CA VAL A 364 -24.74 -2.02 -23.64
C VAL A 364 -23.44 -2.45 -22.96
N ASN A 365 -22.29 -2.12 -23.55
CA ASN A 365 -20.98 -2.47 -22.98
C ASN A 365 -20.77 -1.84 -21.58
N VAL A 366 -21.12 -0.54 -21.43
CA VAL A 366 -21.03 0.16 -20.14
C VAL A 366 -21.94 -0.50 -19.11
N ALA A 367 -23.19 -0.79 -19.46
CA ALA A 367 -24.13 -1.46 -18.56
C ALA A 367 -23.66 -2.88 -18.18
N ALA A 368 -23.13 -3.62 -19.15
CA ALA A 368 -22.64 -4.98 -18.93
C ALA A 368 -21.44 -5.01 -17.99
N LEU A 369 -20.42 -4.18 -18.24
CA LEU A 369 -19.23 -4.12 -17.39
C LEU A 369 -19.55 -3.58 -15.99
N ASN A 370 -20.45 -2.61 -15.87
CA ASN A 370 -20.96 -2.15 -14.56
C ASN A 370 -21.67 -3.28 -13.81
N HIS A 371 -22.53 -4.05 -14.49
CA HIS A 371 -23.21 -5.19 -13.89
C HIS A 371 -22.22 -6.26 -13.44
N ILE A 372 -21.26 -6.63 -14.30
CA ILE A 372 -20.23 -7.62 -13.98
C ILE A 372 -19.39 -7.16 -12.80
N TYR A 373 -19.05 -5.86 -12.72
CA TYR A 373 -18.30 -5.28 -11.60
C TYR A 373 -19.00 -5.48 -10.25
N THR A 374 -20.32 -5.69 -10.20
CA THR A 374 -21.03 -5.99 -8.93
C THR A 374 -20.73 -7.39 -8.38
N SER A 375 -20.14 -8.28 -9.19
CA SER A 375 -19.79 -9.64 -8.79
C SER A 375 -18.81 -9.64 -7.61
N ARG A 376 -19.04 -10.54 -6.66
CA ARG A 376 -18.19 -10.71 -5.46
C ARG A 376 -17.08 -11.74 -5.63
N ARG A 377 -17.19 -12.61 -6.64
CA ARG A 377 -16.25 -13.70 -6.89
C ARG A 377 -15.67 -13.59 -8.29
N PRO A 378 -14.43 -14.07 -8.50
CA PRO A 378 -13.85 -14.21 -9.82
C PRO A 378 -14.70 -15.13 -10.70
N VAL A 379 -14.71 -14.86 -12.00
CA VAL A 379 -15.28 -15.77 -12.99
C VAL A 379 -14.16 -16.58 -13.64
N TYR A 380 -14.50 -17.76 -14.15
CA TYR A 380 -13.54 -18.63 -14.83
C TYR A 380 -13.46 -18.38 -16.34
N ASP A 381 -14.49 -17.75 -16.91
CA ASP A 381 -14.55 -17.38 -18.33
C ASP A 381 -15.11 -15.96 -18.47
N ALA A 382 -14.28 -15.04 -18.94
CA ALA A 382 -14.67 -13.64 -19.14
C ALA A 382 -15.54 -13.45 -20.39
N TYR A 383 -15.30 -14.24 -21.45
CA TYR A 383 -16.04 -14.19 -22.70
C TYR A 383 -17.49 -14.63 -22.49
N ASP A 384 -17.68 -15.83 -21.93
CA ASP A 384 -19.02 -16.37 -21.67
C ASP A 384 -19.78 -15.49 -20.70
N ARG A 385 -19.10 -14.97 -19.67
CA ARG A 385 -19.74 -14.03 -18.72
C ARG A 385 -20.22 -12.77 -19.42
N LEU A 386 -19.40 -12.16 -20.27
CA LEU A 386 -19.76 -10.95 -21.00
C LEU A 386 -20.91 -11.22 -21.98
N LYS A 387 -20.83 -12.33 -22.73
CA LYS A 387 -21.86 -12.74 -23.69
C LYS A 387 -23.22 -12.91 -23.04
N VAL A 388 -23.31 -13.65 -21.94
CA VAL A 388 -24.57 -13.87 -21.20
C VAL A 388 -25.18 -12.55 -20.71
N VAL A 389 -24.34 -11.63 -20.23
CA VAL A 389 -24.82 -10.31 -19.76
C VAL A 389 -25.29 -9.44 -20.92
N HIS A 390 -24.60 -9.48 -22.07
CA HIS A 390 -25.06 -8.81 -23.29
C HIS A 390 -26.43 -9.33 -23.74
N GLU A 391 -26.60 -10.65 -23.87
CA GLU A 391 -27.87 -11.27 -24.27
C GLU A 391 -29.02 -10.90 -23.32
N TRP A 392 -28.75 -10.92 -22.01
CA TRP A 392 -29.69 -10.48 -20.99
C TRP A 392 -30.08 -9.00 -21.13
N LEU A 393 -29.12 -8.10 -21.31
CA LEU A 393 -29.38 -6.67 -21.47
C LEU A 393 -30.17 -6.38 -22.75
N LEU A 394 -29.82 -7.01 -23.87
CA LEU A 394 -30.53 -6.84 -25.15
C LEU A 394 -31.99 -7.30 -25.05
N THR A 395 -32.26 -8.31 -24.22
CA THR A 395 -33.64 -8.76 -23.91
C THR A 395 -34.37 -7.79 -22.96
N ASN A 396 -33.65 -6.92 -22.25
CA ASN A 396 -34.19 -5.98 -21.26
C ASN A 396 -33.72 -4.52 -21.47
N PRO A 397 -34.14 -3.84 -22.57
CA PRO A 397 -33.59 -2.53 -22.96
C PRO A 397 -33.75 -1.41 -21.94
N ASN A 398 -34.72 -1.52 -21.02
CA ASN A 398 -34.95 -0.51 -19.99
C ASN A 398 -33.82 -0.43 -18.95
N LEU A 399 -32.96 -1.45 -18.86
CA LEU A 399 -31.90 -1.54 -17.84
C LEU A 399 -30.64 -0.71 -18.16
N PHE A 400 -30.49 -0.22 -19.39
CA PHE A 400 -29.32 0.56 -19.81
C PHE A 400 -29.67 1.92 -20.44
N ARG A 401 -30.91 2.40 -20.25
CA ARG A 401 -31.30 3.76 -20.66
C ARG A 401 -30.58 4.80 -19.82
N ILE A 402 -29.87 5.72 -20.48
CA ILE A 402 -29.11 6.80 -19.83
C ILE A 402 -30.08 7.92 -19.40
N PRO A 403 -30.09 8.32 -18.11
CA PRO A 403 -30.82 9.52 -17.68
C PRO A 403 -30.24 10.78 -18.35
N PRO A 404 -31.05 11.82 -18.63
CA PRO A 404 -30.55 13.07 -19.19
C PRO A 404 -29.43 13.67 -18.32
N GLN A 405 -28.35 14.12 -18.96
CA GLN A 405 -27.24 14.79 -18.28
C GLN A 405 -27.71 16.16 -17.76
N LEU A 406 -27.54 16.39 -16.46
CA LEU A 406 -27.65 17.71 -15.84
C LEU A 406 -26.30 18.41 -15.92
N ASP A 407 -26.28 19.69 -16.30
CA ASP A 407 -25.04 20.48 -16.48
C ASP A 407 -24.16 20.56 -15.22
N ASP A 408 -24.77 20.48 -14.03
CA ASP A 408 -24.06 20.57 -12.75
C ASP A 408 -23.46 19.24 -12.27
N ILE A 409 -23.68 18.14 -13.00
CA ILE A 409 -23.28 16.80 -12.59
C ILE A 409 -22.35 16.18 -13.63
N VAL A 410 -21.20 15.67 -13.17
CA VAL A 410 -20.19 15.04 -14.03
C VAL A 410 -19.85 13.65 -13.51
N LYS A 411 -19.70 12.69 -14.43
CA LYS A 411 -19.15 11.37 -14.13
C LYS A 411 -17.63 11.45 -14.11
N ILE A 412 -17.01 11.20 -12.96
CA ILE A 412 -15.58 11.29 -12.75
C ILE A 412 -14.99 9.89 -12.61
N ARG A 413 -14.02 9.58 -13.45
CA ARG A 413 -13.23 8.35 -13.33
C ARG A 413 -12.27 8.46 -12.16
N ARG A 414 -12.11 7.36 -11.42
CA ARG A 414 -11.25 7.27 -10.24
C ARG A 414 -10.23 6.16 -10.42
N LEU A 415 -8.97 6.49 -10.10
CA LEU A 415 -7.88 5.53 -9.99
C LEU A 415 -7.38 5.55 -8.54
N VAL A 416 -7.39 4.40 -7.88
CA VAL A 416 -6.74 4.25 -6.57
C VAL A 416 -5.37 3.62 -6.77
N ILE A 417 -4.33 4.20 -6.21
CA ILE A 417 -2.97 3.69 -6.28
C ILE A 417 -2.55 3.24 -4.89
N THR A 418 -2.13 1.99 -4.78
CA THR A 418 -1.56 1.39 -3.58
C THR A 418 -0.06 1.09 -3.76
N PRO A 419 0.66 0.72 -2.70
CA PRO A 419 2.08 0.38 -2.79
C PRO A 419 2.40 -0.70 -3.85
N THR A 420 1.53 -1.67 -4.04
CA THR A 420 1.76 -2.80 -4.96
C THR A 420 1.05 -2.68 -6.31
N LYS A 421 -0.06 -1.94 -6.42
CA LYS A 421 -0.81 -1.84 -7.70
C LYS A 421 -1.64 -0.56 -7.84
N ALA A 422 -2.44 -0.49 -8.90
CA ALA A 422 -3.51 0.48 -9.05
C ALA A 422 -4.85 -0.19 -9.36
N TYR A 423 -5.95 0.50 -9.08
CA TYR A 423 -7.32 0.04 -9.23
C TYR A 423 -8.13 1.07 -10.01
N CYS A 424 -8.67 0.66 -11.15
CA CYS A 424 -9.67 1.44 -11.85
C CYS A 424 -11.00 1.20 -11.14
N LEU A 425 -11.67 2.27 -10.71
CA LEU A 425 -12.98 2.18 -10.08
C LEU A 425 -14.06 2.62 -11.05
N LEU A 426 -15.31 2.20 -10.82
CA LEU A 426 -16.43 2.67 -11.63
C LEU A 426 -16.52 4.21 -11.57
N PRO A 427 -16.87 4.88 -12.69
CA PRO A 427 -17.06 6.32 -12.69
C PRO A 427 -18.15 6.74 -11.70
N GLU A 428 -17.83 7.67 -10.82
CA GLU A 428 -18.77 8.19 -9.81
C GLU A 428 -19.38 9.51 -10.27
N VAL A 429 -20.65 9.71 -9.92
CA VAL A 429 -21.42 10.91 -10.24
C VAL A 429 -21.18 11.97 -9.16
N GLU A 430 -20.69 13.14 -9.53
CA GLU A 430 -20.44 14.23 -8.58
C GLU A 430 -20.85 15.60 -9.10
N LEU A 431 -20.97 16.54 -8.17
CA LEU A 431 -21.11 17.95 -8.49
C LEU A 431 -19.87 18.47 -9.22
N SER A 432 -20.11 19.13 -10.35
CA SER A 432 -19.09 19.73 -11.18
C SER A 432 -18.34 20.85 -10.45
N ASN A 433 -17.19 21.21 -10.99
CA ASN A 433 -16.36 22.32 -10.50
C ASN A 433 -16.04 23.28 -11.65
N ARG A 434 -15.43 24.42 -11.31
CA ARG A 434 -15.16 25.49 -12.28
C ARG A 434 -14.32 25.00 -13.46
N VAL A 435 -13.35 24.12 -13.21
CA VAL A 435 -12.49 23.55 -14.26
C VAL A 435 -13.30 22.60 -15.16
N LEU A 436 -14.00 21.62 -14.57
CA LEU A 436 -14.77 20.64 -15.33
C LEU A 436 -15.88 21.28 -16.18
N ARG A 437 -16.52 22.36 -15.69
CA ARG A 437 -17.50 23.12 -16.49
C ARG A 437 -16.87 23.82 -17.69
N LYS A 438 -15.68 24.41 -17.52
CA LYS A 438 -14.98 25.10 -18.62
C LYS A 438 -14.51 24.11 -19.68
N TYR A 439 -14.03 22.95 -19.26
CA TYR A 439 -13.42 21.92 -20.10
C TYR A 439 -14.35 20.72 -20.30
N LYS A 440 -15.66 20.96 -20.39
CA LYS A 440 -16.68 19.91 -20.47
C LYS A 440 -16.50 18.97 -21.67
N ASP A 441 -16.05 19.51 -22.81
CA ASP A 441 -15.87 18.76 -24.05
C ASP A 441 -14.70 17.77 -23.98
N VAL A 442 -13.83 17.91 -22.97
CA VAL A 442 -12.70 17.02 -22.69
C VAL A 442 -12.75 16.50 -21.25
N ALA A 443 -13.94 16.47 -20.64
CA ALA A 443 -14.12 16.05 -19.24
C ALA A 443 -13.68 14.59 -19.01
N ASP A 444 -13.76 13.75 -20.04
CA ASP A 444 -13.36 12.35 -20.01
C ASP A 444 -11.83 12.15 -19.82
N ARG A 445 -11.05 13.20 -20.06
CA ARG A 445 -9.58 13.23 -19.88
C ARG A 445 -9.14 13.62 -18.47
N PHE A 446 -10.07 14.01 -17.60
CA PHE A 446 -9.79 14.23 -16.19
C PHE A 446 -9.90 12.91 -15.42
N LEU A 447 -8.88 12.64 -14.60
CA LEU A 447 -8.82 11.45 -13.75
C LEU A 447 -8.57 11.89 -12.32
N ARG A 448 -9.41 11.43 -11.39
CA ARG A 448 -9.12 11.61 -9.97
C ARG A 448 -8.29 10.42 -9.49
N VAL A 449 -7.07 10.71 -9.06
CA VAL A 449 -6.14 9.72 -8.52
C VAL A 449 -6.12 9.83 -7.00
N THR A 450 -6.22 8.72 -6.29
CA THR A 450 -6.17 8.65 -4.82
C THR A 450 -5.08 7.70 -4.38
N PHE A 451 -4.19 8.15 -3.50
CA PHE A 451 -3.12 7.32 -2.94
C PHE A 451 -3.58 6.68 -1.61
N MET A 452 -3.67 5.36 -1.60
CA MET A 452 -4.17 4.56 -0.47
C MET A 452 -3.13 3.49 -0.09
N ASP A 453 -3.27 2.88 1.07
CA ASP A 453 -2.57 1.63 1.40
C ASP A 453 -3.43 0.43 0.96
N GLU A 454 -2.86 -0.78 1.04
CA GLU A 454 -3.57 -1.99 0.63
C GLU A 454 -4.88 -2.20 1.40
N GLY A 455 -5.84 -2.88 0.78
CA GLY A 455 -7.19 -3.04 1.31
C GLY A 455 -7.99 -1.72 1.33
N MET A 456 -7.64 -0.76 0.47
CA MET A 456 -8.28 0.57 0.38
C MET A 456 -8.24 1.34 1.71
N GLN A 457 -7.15 1.18 2.48
CA GLN A 457 -6.97 1.89 3.73
C GLN A 457 -6.33 3.25 3.50
N MET A 458 -6.62 4.21 4.39
CA MET A 458 -5.99 5.53 4.32
C MET A 458 -4.49 5.41 4.62
N MET A 459 -3.65 5.85 3.68
CA MET A 459 -2.19 5.79 3.86
C MET A 459 -1.74 6.67 5.04
N ASN A 460 -0.99 6.13 5.99
CA ASN A 460 -0.44 6.91 7.11
C ASN A 460 1.00 7.38 6.83
N ALA A 461 1.54 8.25 7.70
CA ALA A 461 2.91 8.77 7.55
C ALA A 461 3.97 7.67 7.62
N ASN A 462 3.73 6.59 8.36
CA ASN A 462 4.66 5.47 8.54
C ASN A 462 4.77 4.60 7.27
N VAL A 463 3.83 4.74 6.32
CA VAL A 463 3.94 4.11 5.00
C VAL A 463 4.94 4.86 4.10
N LEU A 464 5.02 6.18 4.23
CA LEU A 464 5.87 7.04 3.40
C LEU A 464 7.25 7.28 4.03
N THR A 465 7.34 7.25 5.35
CA THR A 465 8.55 7.52 6.10
C THR A 465 8.73 6.54 7.25
N TYR A 466 9.98 6.25 7.60
CA TYR A 466 10.32 5.49 8.79
C TYR A 466 11.44 6.22 9.55
N TYR A 467 11.66 5.83 10.81
CA TYR A 467 12.63 6.49 11.69
C TYR A 467 13.61 5.45 12.23
N ASN A 468 14.77 5.90 12.66
CA ASN A 468 15.67 5.04 13.42
C ASN A 468 15.04 4.65 14.77
N ALA A 469 15.50 3.55 15.35
CA ALA A 469 15.09 3.10 16.68
C ALA A 469 15.25 4.23 17.72
N ALA A 470 14.34 4.30 18.69
CA ALA A 470 14.30 5.39 19.68
C ALA A 470 15.64 5.55 20.42
N ILE A 471 16.31 4.43 20.73
CA ILE A 471 17.62 4.42 21.37
C ILE A 471 18.70 5.13 20.55
N VAL A 472 18.66 5.06 19.21
CA VAL A 472 19.61 5.77 18.35
C VAL A 472 19.45 7.28 18.50
N ARG A 473 18.20 7.76 18.63
CA ARG A 473 17.93 9.18 18.88
C ARG A 473 18.44 9.61 20.25
N GLU A 474 18.32 8.77 21.27
CA GLU A 474 18.82 9.07 22.62
C GLU A 474 20.36 9.08 22.69
N VAL A 475 21.02 8.23 21.91
CA VAL A 475 22.49 8.19 21.81
C VAL A 475 23.01 9.39 21.02
N THR A 476 22.41 9.69 19.86
CA THR A 476 22.93 10.71 18.92
C THR A 476 22.37 12.11 19.11
N TYR A 477 21.26 12.27 19.82
CA TYR A 477 20.44 13.48 19.85
C TYR A 477 19.96 13.95 18.47
N THR A 478 19.94 13.04 17.48
CA THR A 478 19.48 13.32 16.12
C THR A 478 18.33 12.40 15.73
N SER A 479 17.35 12.94 15.00
CA SER A 479 16.23 12.18 14.45
C SER A 479 16.16 12.43 12.94
N PHE A 480 16.49 11.42 12.15
CA PHE A 480 16.37 11.47 10.70
C PHE A 480 15.18 10.62 10.26
N SER A 481 14.25 11.24 9.51
CA SER A 481 13.20 10.50 8.82
C SER A 481 13.73 9.98 7.49
N HIS A 482 13.66 8.68 7.28
CA HIS A 482 14.00 8.05 6.01
C HIS A 482 12.74 7.89 5.16
N LYS A 483 12.87 8.00 3.84
CA LYS A 483 11.76 7.81 2.89
C LYS A 483 11.68 6.35 2.47
N THR A 484 10.47 5.81 2.37
CA THR A 484 10.24 4.44 1.95
C THR A 484 10.23 4.29 0.43
N GLY A 485 10.30 3.05 -0.07
CA GLY A 485 10.04 2.74 -1.48
C GLY A 485 8.65 3.21 -1.94
N VAL A 486 7.67 3.24 -1.03
CA VAL A 486 6.33 3.78 -1.31
C VAL A 486 6.38 5.28 -1.55
N PHE A 487 7.15 6.04 -0.78
CA PHE A 487 7.35 7.47 -1.04
C PHE A 487 7.97 7.70 -2.42
N LYS A 488 8.98 6.90 -2.81
CA LYS A 488 9.58 6.98 -4.14
C LYS A 488 8.53 6.76 -5.24
N ARG A 489 7.67 5.74 -5.09
CA ARG A 489 6.56 5.44 -6.01
C ARG A 489 5.55 6.58 -6.11
N VAL A 490 5.06 7.10 -4.97
CA VAL A 490 4.11 8.23 -4.97
C VAL A 490 4.73 9.46 -5.63
N ARG A 491 6.00 9.74 -5.31
CA ARG A 491 6.75 10.86 -5.89
C ARG A 491 6.89 10.72 -7.41
N SER A 492 7.32 9.56 -7.92
CA SER A 492 7.52 9.36 -9.37
C SER A 492 6.21 9.53 -10.15
N ILE A 493 5.10 9.03 -9.61
CA ILE A 493 3.77 9.20 -10.23
C ILE A 493 3.38 10.68 -10.30
N LEU A 494 3.65 11.44 -9.23
CA LEU A 494 3.35 12.87 -9.18
C LEU A 494 4.27 13.70 -10.08
N THR A 495 5.54 13.33 -10.25
CA THR A 495 6.51 14.08 -11.06
C THR A 495 6.48 13.73 -12.53
N ASP A 496 6.41 12.43 -12.84
CA ASP A 496 6.64 11.90 -14.19
C ASP A 496 5.32 11.61 -14.92
N GLY A 497 4.23 11.45 -14.14
CA GLY A 497 2.94 10.99 -14.63
C GLY A 497 2.93 9.47 -14.85
N PHE A 498 1.92 9.00 -15.57
CA PHE A 498 1.78 7.57 -15.92
C PHE A 498 0.90 7.38 -17.16
N TYR A 499 1.00 6.20 -17.78
CA TYR A 499 0.11 5.79 -18.87
C TYR A 499 -1.04 4.93 -18.34
N LEU A 500 -2.23 5.11 -18.93
CA LEU A 500 -3.40 4.28 -18.66
C LEU A 500 -4.32 4.28 -19.89
N CYS A 501 -4.60 3.09 -20.43
CA CYS A 501 -5.44 2.86 -21.62
C CYS A 501 -5.10 3.81 -22.79
N GLY A 502 -3.84 3.84 -23.22
CA GLY A 502 -3.37 4.68 -24.33
C GLY A 502 -3.26 6.19 -24.06
N ARG A 503 -3.47 6.65 -22.81
CA ARG A 503 -3.37 8.07 -22.44
C ARG A 503 -2.29 8.30 -21.39
N LYS A 504 -1.47 9.35 -21.56
CA LYS A 504 -0.53 9.82 -20.52
C LYS A 504 -1.23 10.81 -19.60
N TYR A 505 -1.27 10.52 -18.31
CA TYR A 505 -1.82 11.37 -17.27
C TYR A 505 -0.71 12.10 -16.54
N SER A 506 -0.84 13.43 -16.45
CA SER A 506 0.07 14.30 -15.70
C SER A 506 -0.65 14.99 -14.55
N PHE A 507 0.07 15.23 -13.45
CA PHE A 507 -0.48 15.92 -12.28
C PHE A 507 -0.97 17.32 -12.66
N LEU A 508 -2.20 17.66 -12.24
CA LEU A 508 -2.82 18.96 -12.51
C LEU A 508 -2.90 19.82 -11.25
N ALA A 509 -3.67 19.38 -10.25
CA ALA A 509 -3.88 20.11 -9.00
C ALA A 509 -4.64 19.25 -7.97
N PHE A 510 -4.85 19.76 -6.77
CA PHE A 510 -5.76 19.20 -5.77
C PHE A 510 -6.53 20.32 -5.07
N SER A 511 -7.75 20.04 -4.62
CA SER A 511 -8.46 20.87 -3.65
C SER A 511 -8.04 20.52 -2.21
N ALA A 512 -8.44 21.35 -1.24
CA ALA A 512 -8.15 21.09 0.17
C ALA A 512 -8.77 19.77 0.69
N ASN A 513 -9.99 19.44 0.26
CA ASN A 513 -10.65 18.18 0.59
C ASN A 513 -9.90 17.01 -0.05
N GLN A 514 -9.54 17.15 -1.33
CA GLN A 514 -8.80 16.11 -2.04
C GLN A 514 -7.46 15.83 -1.39
N LEU A 515 -6.72 16.86 -0.96
CA LEU A 515 -5.46 16.67 -0.25
C LEU A 515 -5.65 15.89 1.06
N ARG A 516 -6.73 16.16 1.81
CA ARG A 516 -7.09 15.40 3.03
C ARG A 516 -7.33 13.93 2.71
N ASP A 517 -7.99 13.65 1.59
CA ASP A 517 -8.28 12.32 1.10
C ASP A 517 -7.09 11.66 0.37
N ARG A 518 -5.91 12.32 0.33
CA ARG A 518 -4.73 11.91 -0.47
C ARG A 518 -5.03 11.73 -1.95
N SER A 519 -5.92 12.57 -2.48
CA SER A 519 -6.30 12.57 -3.88
C SER A 519 -5.85 13.84 -4.60
N ALA A 520 -5.71 13.72 -5.91
CA ALA A 520 -5.37 14.80 -6.82
C ALA A 520 -6.03 14.59 -8.18
N TRP A 521 -6.17 15.68 -8.92
CA TRP A 521 -6.54 15.67 -10.32
C TRP A 521 -5.31 15.43 -11.19
N PHE A 522 -5.48 14.50 -12.11
CA PHE A 522 -4.59 14.29 -13.24
C PHE A 522 -5.35 14.56 -14.53
N PHE A 523 -4.63 14.97 -15.56
CA PHE A 523 -5.22 15.26 -16.87
C PHE A 523 -4.41 14.58 -17.96
N ALA A 524 -5.12 14.03 -18.95
CA ALA A 524 -4.54 13.45 -20.14
C ALA A 524 -4.54 14.46 -21.29
N ASP A 525 -3.36 15.00 -21.58
CA ASP A 525 -3.15 15.98 -22.64
C ASP A 525 -3.64 15.49 -24.01
N ASP A 526 -4.09 16.42 -24.85
CA ASP A 526 -4.28 16.22 -26.28
C ASP A 526 -3.57 17.31 -27.10
N GLU A 527 -3.69 17.25 -28.41
CA GLU A 527 -3.05 18.20 -29.31
C GLU A 527 -3.48 19.67 -29.09
N LYS A 528 -4.63 19.89 -28.45
CA LYS A 528 -5.26 21.21 -28.27
C LYS A 528 -5.16 21.73 -26.84
N ILE A 529 -5.23 20.85 -25.85
CA ILE A 529 -5.38 21.15 -24.42
C ILE A 529 -4.36 20.32 -23.63
N ASN A 530 -3.54 21.02 -22.86
CA ASN A 530 -2.59 20.44 -21.91
C ASN A 530 -2.71 21.04 -20.50
N VAL A 531 -2.05 20.40 -19.53
CA VAL A 531 -1.99 20.86 -18.13
C VAL A 531 -1.54 22.34 -18.01
N SER A 532 -0.58 22.78 -18.81
CA SER A 532 -0.07 24.17 -18.77
C SER A 532 -1.14 25.19 -19.19
N GLN A 533 -1.94 24.87 -20.21
CA GLN A 533 -3.04 25.73 -20.65
C GLN A 533 -4.17 25.78 -19.62
N ILE A 534 -4.51 24.65 -18.99
CA ILE A 534 -5.52 24.61 -17.92
C ILE A 534 -5.05 25.45 -16.73
N THR A 535 -3.81 25.27 -16.27
CA THR A 535 -3.26 26.00 -15.13
C THR A 535 -3.14 27.50 -15.41
N THR A 536 -2.78 27.90 -16.65
CA THR A 536 -2.76 29.30 -17.08
C THR A 536 -4.17 29.91 -17.05
N TRP A 537 -5.19 29.17 -17.48
CA TRP A 537 -6.57 29.63 -17.43
C TRP A 537 -7.10 29.73 -16.00
N MET A 538 -6.70 28.82 -15.09
CA MET A 538 -7.14 28.82 -13.69
C MET A 538 -6.82 30.14 -12.98
N GLY A 539 -5.68 30.77 -13.31
CA GLY A 539 -5.31 32.07 -12.77
C GLY A 539 -3.82 32.35 -12.79
N LYS A 540 -3.42 33.43 -12.09
CA LYS A 540 -2.02 33.83 -11.93
C LYS A 540 -1.54 33.41 -10.55
N PHE A 541 -0.67 32.41 -10.48
CA PHE A 541 -0.14 31.89 -9.23
C PHE A 541 1.35 32.22 -9.07
N LYS A 542 1.66 33.48 -8.75
CA LYS A 542 3.04 34.00 -8.64
C LYS A 542 3.54 34.13 -7.19
N ASP A 543 2.79 33.61 -6.22
CA ASP A 543 3.19 33.65 -4.81
C ASP A 543 4.42 32.76 -4.58
N ARG A 544 5.40 33.24 -3.79
CA ARG A 544 6.58 32.44 -3.42
C ARG A 544 6.22 31.29 -2.49
N ASN A 545 5.11 31.39 -1.76
CA ASN A 545 4.63 30.33 -0.88
C ASN A 545 3.86 29.27 -1.68
N ILE A 546 4.50 28.11 -1.87
CA ILE A 546 3.95 26.98 -2.63
C ILE A 546 2.62 26.49 -2.02
N ALA A 547 2.50 26.44 -0.70
CA ALA A 547 1.27 26.00 -0.04
C ALA A 547 0.09 26.95 -0.31
N LYS A 548 0.34 28.27 -0.29
CA LYS A 548 -0.67 29.27 -0.67
C LYS A 548 -1.04 29.15 -2.14
N CYS A 549 -0.05 28.99 -3.02
CA CYS A 549 -0.24 28.79 -4.45
C CYS A 549 -1.15 27.57 -4.73
N ALA A 550 -0.81 26.41 -4.18
CA ALA A 550 -1.58 25.18 -4.30
C ALA A 550 -3.01 25.32 -3.75
N ALA A 551 -3.16 25.95 -2.58
CA ALA A 551 -4.49 26.20 -1.99
C ALA A 551 -5.36 27.07 -2.90
N ARG A 552 -4.79 28.08 -3.57
CA ARG A 552 -5.53 28.95 -4.52
C ARG A 552 -5.87 28.23 -5.82
N MET A 553 -4.97 27.40 -6.35
CA MET A 553 -5.27 26.53 -7.50
C MET A 553 -6.42 25.58 -7.17
N GLY A 554 -6.40 25.00 -5.96
CA GLY A 554 -7.43 24.06 -5.50
C GLY A 554 -8.84 24.64 -5.41
N GLN A 555 -9.01 25.96 -5.30
CA GLN A 555 -10.33 26.62 -5.27
C GLN A 555 -11.10 26.40 -6.57
N CYS A 556 -10.42 26.25 -7.71
CA CYS A 556 -11.08 25.97 -8.98
C CYS A 556 -11.71 24.57 -9.04
N PHE A 557 -11.26 23.65 -8.16
CA PHE A 557 -11.73 22.28 -8.06
C PHE A 557 -12.74 22.03 -6.94
N SER A 558 -13.18 23.08 -6.25
CA SER A 558 -14.29 23.00 -5.31
C SER A 558 -15.61 22.69 -6.03
N SER A 559 -16.32 21.66 -5.56
CA SER A 559 -17.68 21.35 -6.02
C SER A 559 -18.60 22.52 -5.75
N THR A 560 -19.23 23.04 -6.81
CA THR A 560 -20.02 24.28 -6.78
C THR A 560 -21.10 24.22 -7.84
N TYR A 561 -22.27 24.79 -7.56
CA TYR A 561 -23.29 25.04 -8.58
C TYR A 561 -22.92 26.28 -9.39
N ALA A 562 -23.10 26.24 -10.72
CA ALA A 562 -23.00 27.45 -11.53
C ALA A 562 -24.27 28.28 -11.33
N THR A 563 -24.13 29.56 -11.00
CA THR A 563 -25.29 30.41 -10.68
C THR A 563 -25.48 31.52 -11.71
N VAL A 564 -24.71 32.60 -11.62
CA VAL A 564 -24.84 33.77 -12.48
C VAL A 564 -23.47 34.24 -12.93
N GLU A 565 -23.30 34.44 -14.24
CA GLU A 565 -22.12 35.12 -14.77
C GLU A 565 -22.29 36.64 -14.63
N VAL A 566 -21.37 37.27 -13.90
CA VAL A 566 -21.39 38.72 -13.65
C VAL A 566 -20.33 39.39 -14.51
N PRO A 567 -20.70 40.31 -15.44
CA PRO A 567 -19.76 41.06 -16.25
C PRO A 567 -18.74 41.82 -15.39
N SER A 568 -17.50 41.93 -15.87
CA SER A 568 -16.42 42.60 -15.13
C SER A 568 -16.71 44.07 -14.82
N THR A 569 -17.53 44.73 -15.65
CA THR A 569 -18.01 46.10 -15.46
C THR A 569 -18.95 46.25 -14.26
N GLN A 570 -19.58 45.16 -13.81
CA GLN A 570 -20.49 45.12 -12.67
C GLN A 570 -19.80 44.68 -11.37
N VAL A 571 -18.47 44.47 -11.39
CA VAL A 571 -17.68 44.06 -10.23
C VAL A 571 -16.82 45.23 -9.75
N ASN A 572 -17.10 45.75 -8.55
CA ASN A 572 -16.25 46.76 -7.93
C ASN A 572 -15.01 46.10 -7.28
N LYS A 573 -13.87 46.16 -8.00
CA LYS A 573 -12.58 45.58 -7.55
C LYS A 573 -11.80 46.47 -6.58
N ARG A 574 -12.26 47.70 -6.32
CA ARG A 574 -11.52 48.71 -5.53
C ARG A 574 -12.15 48.95 -4.15
N LEU A 575 -13.01 48.05 -3.68
CA LEU A 575 -13.56 48.13 -2.32
C LEU A 575 -12.42 47.92 -1.30
N PRO A 576 -12.15 48.90 -0.41
CA PRO A 576 -11.16 48.74 0.63
C PRO A 576 -11.67 47.79 1.72
N ASP A 577 -10.76 47.01 2.30
CA ASP A 577 -11.08 46.19 3.48
C ASP A 577 -11.50 47.08 4.66
N ILE A 578 -12.55 46.69 5.37
CA ILE A 578 -12.98 47.40 6.58
C ILE A 578 -12.04 47.01 7.73
N ARG A 579 -11.35 48.00 8.29
CA ARG A 579 -10.41 47.85 9.41
C ARG A 579 -11.05 48.41 10.69
N GLY A 580 -11.17 47.58 11.72
CA GLY A 580 -11.40 48.02 13.10
C GLY A 580 -10.08 48.40 13.78
N MET A 581 -10.15 48.91 15.02
CA MET A 581 -9.01 49.53 15.73
C MET A 581 -7.73 48.68 15.76
N ASP A 582 -7.81 47.34 15.77
CA ASP A 582 -6.62 46.47 15.72
C ASP A 582 -6.76 45.21 14.83
N MET A 583 -7.85 45.06 14.06
CA MET A 583 -8.07 43.90 13.16
C MET A 583 -8.92 44.25 11.94
N ILE A 584 -8.69 43.56 10.81
CA ILE A 584 -9.58 43.58 9.64
C ILE A 584 -10.87 42.83 10.03
N SER A 585 -11.99 43.54 10.17
CA SER A 585 -13.23 43.00 10.75
C SER A 585 -14.08 42.18 9.78
N GLN A 586 -13.78 42.20 8.48
CA GLN A 586 -14.54 41.51 7.43
C GLN A 586 -13.64 40.76 6.43
N MET A 587 -12.66 39.98 6.91
CA MET A 587 -11.86 39.15 6.01
C MET A 587 -12.74 38.12 5.28
N GLY A 588 -12.80 38.22 3.94
CA GLY A 588 -13.48 37.25 3.09
C GLY A 588 -14.98 37.49 2.86
N LEU A 589 -15.55 38.60 3.35
CA LEU A 589 -16.94 38.97 3.11
C LEU A 589 -17.06 40.05 2.02
N ALA A 590 -18.07 39.94 1.17
CA ALA A 590 -18.39 40.93 0.14
C ALA A 590 -19.91 41.19 0.11
N ARG A 591 -20.32 42.38 -0.36
CA ARG A 591 -21.74 42.71 -0.54
C ARG A 591 -22.21 42.26 -1.93
N LEU A 592 -23.32 41.53 -1.97
CA LEU A 592 -24.07 41.18 -3.18
C LEU A 592 -25.29 42.10 -3.32
N LEU A 593 -25.59 42.53 -4.55
CA LEU A 593 -26.82 43.26 -4.81
C LEU A 593 -28.05 42.35 -4.62
N PRO A 594 -29.19 42.88 -4.11
CA PRO A 594 -30.40 42.08 -3.89
C PRO A 594 -30.89 41.33 -5.13
N ILE A 595 -30.72 41.91 -6.33
CA ILE A 595 -31.10 41.27 -7.60
C ILE A 595 -30.29 39.99 -7.90
N LEU A 596 -29.04 39.91 -7.43
CA LEU A 596 -28.21 38.71 -7.55
C LEU A 596 -28.64 37.65 -6.52
N GLN A 597 -29.07 38.07 -5.33
CA GLN A 597 -29.63 37.14 -4.33
C GLN A 597 -30.92 36.48 -4.84
N TRP A 598 -31.81 37.26 -5.47
CA TRP A 598 -33.01 36.71 -6.10
C TRP A 598 -32.70 35.69 -7.21
N LYS A 599 -31.66 35.92 -8.02
CA LYS A 599 -31.23 34.96 -9.04
C LYS A 599 -30.64 33.68 -8.44
N LEU A 600 -29.95 33.78 -7.30
CA LEU A 600 -29.40 32.62 -6.58
C LEU A 600 -30.48 31.72 -6.00
N LEU A 601 -31.63 32.28 -5.59
CA LEU A 601 -32.75 31.52 -5.00
C LEU A 601 -33.66 30.84 -6.04
N ARG A 602 -33.50 31.17 -7.34
CA ARG A 602 -34.38 30.71 -8.42
C ARG A 602 -33.81 29.53 -9.21
N ASN A 603 -32.50 29.31 -9.12
CA ASN A 603 -31.80 28.11 -9.58
C ASN A 603 -31.78 27.08 -8.45
#